data_AF-A0A2Z3H4G8-F1
#
_entry.id   AF-A0A2Z3H4G8-F1
#
_cell.length_a   1.000
_cell.length_b   1.000
_cell.length_c   1.000
_cell.angle_alpha   90.00
_cell.angle_beta   90.00
_cell.angle_gamma   90.00
#
_symmetry.space_group_name_H-M   'P 1'
#
loop_
_entity.id
_entity.type
_entity.pdbx_description
1 polymer ?
#
loop_
_entity_poly.entity_id
_entity_poly.type
_entity_poly.pdbx_seq_one_letter_code
_entity_poly.pdbx_strand_id
1 'polypeptide(L)'
;MTVRTLTVCALVAALGTALAQPPKTTEPAGAPVPAQAKAEKVDLNKLLASRVTLGRYEGKFRDAVDVIATAYELPLVLTRQGDQGHIASDETVRGELAVKLPRLTSVKIETILTMLCEQAEAKFLVYPDHIKIVPDTFAAYESGVLSTTPDPTNGEDAPLLTVTDLLRSKPLTKRGLVNASFKNKPLAEIVDEIAEATGANVTLSPTVPAAVRQAPVTVRFANTPVDAAVRTLCEMTDTGAIEDANVLLVTTRERAAARAKEEAQKLKDRNPQVQTALFNGIPAPLTAQPDPSGEIAKLKDRNEQLAKQLDALTKRLDELKTNKP
;
A
#
# COMPACT_ATOMS: atom_id res chain seq x y z
N MET A 1 36.56 -9.87 -51.73
CA MET A 1 37.91 -9.28 -51.68
C MET A 1 38.19 -8.82 -50.27
N THR A 2 39.27 -9.36 -49.73
CA THR A 2 39.83 -9.27 -48.38
C THR A 2 40.57 -7.97 -48.10
N VAL A 3 40.39 -7.34 -46.93
CA VAL A 3 41.45 -6.52 -46.29
C VAL A 3 41.38 -6.68 -44.76
N ARG A 4 42.54 -6.99 -44.18
CA ARG A 4 42.88 -7.15 -42.75
C ARG A 4 43.62 -5.89 -42.24
N THR A 5 43.47 -5.55 -40.96
CA THR A 5 44.45 -4.80 -40.11
C THR A 5 43.92 -4.80 -38.66
N LEU A 6 44.41 -5.53 -37.65
CA LEU A 6 45.71 -5.59 -36.92
C LEU A 6 46.16 -4.27 -36.28
N THR A 7 45.99 -4.13 -34.96
CA THR A 7 46.85 -3.36 -34.01
C THR A 7 46.47 -3.75 -32.57
N VAL A 8 47.24 -4.58 -31.85
CA VAL A 8 48.47 -4.36 -31.05
C VAL A 8 48.19 -4.20 -29.55
N CYS A 9 48.75 -5.14 -28.79
CA CYS A 9 48.79 -5.25 -27.34
C CYS A 9 49.70 -4.19 -26.69
N ALA A 10 49.33 -3.72 -25.50
CA ALA A 10 50.27 -3.14 -24.54
C ALA A 10 49.95 -3.70 -23.14
N LEU A 11 50.71 -4.71 -22.75
CA LEU A 11 50.72 -5.33 -21.43
C LEU A 11 51.86 -4.70 -20.64
N VAL A 12 51.55 -3.83 -19.68
CA VAL A 12 52.53 -3.22 -18.78
C VAL A 12 52.56 -4.04 -17.49
N ALA A 13 53.67 -4.77 -17.31
CA ALA A 13 54.02 -5.43 -16.07
C ALA A 13 54.58 -4.40 -15.08
N ALA A 14 53.94 -4.28 -13.91
CA ALA A 14 54.48 -3.56 -12.76
C ALA A 14 54.85 -4.58 -11.67
N LEU A 15 56.13 -4.97 -11.64
CA LEU A 15 56.75 -5.61 -10.49
C LEU A 15 57.04 -4.53 -9.44
N GLY A 16 56.25 -4.50 -8.36
CA GLY A 16 56.48 -3.69 -7.18
C GLY A 16 57.03 -4.56 -6.04
N THR A 17 58.21 -4.18 -5.56
CA THR A 17 59.02 -4.81 -4.51
C THR A 17 58.33 -4.85 -3.15
N ALA A 18 58.36 -6.02 -2.51
CA ALA A 18 57.92 -6.24 -1.14
C ALA A 18 59.00 -5.79 -0.15
N LEU A 19 58.72 -4.77 0.66
CA LEU A 19 59.47 -4.45 1.87
C LEU A 19 58.73 -5.00 3.09
N ALA A 20 59.47 -5.77 3.88
CA ALA A 20 59.03 -6.47 5.07
C ALA A 20 58.48 -5.51 6.14
N GLN A 21 57.23 -5.73 6.56
CA GLN A 21 56.68 -5.18 7.80
C GLN A 21 56.80 -6.23 8.93
N PRO A 22 57.16 -5.81 10.17
CA PRO A 22 57.23 -6.71 11.31
C PRO A 22 55.83 -7.22 11.71
N PRO A 23 55.75 -8.42 12.31
CA PRO A 23 54.49 -9.12 12.59
C PRO A 23 53.64 -8.34 13.61
N LYS A 24 52.46 -7.88 13.16
CA LYS A 24 51.40 -7.39 14.03
C LYS A 24 50.83 -8.56 14.84
N THR A 25 50.83 -8.41 16.15
CA THR A 25 50.17 -9.27 17.14
C THR A 25 48.72 -9.54 16.70
N THR A 26 48.45 -10.80 16.38
CA THR A 26 47.17 -11.32 15.93
C THR A 26 46.19 -11.38 17.11
N GLU A 27 45.28 -10.40 17.20
CA GLU A 27 43.98 -10.61 17.82
C GLU A 27 43.22 -11.71 17.05
N PRO A 28 42.46 -12.59 17.72
CA PRO A 28 41.72 -13.66 17.08
C PRO A 28 40.74 -13.08 16.05
N ALA A 29 41.04 -13.36 14.79
CA ALA A 29 40.29 -12.95 13.63
C ALA A 29 38.82 -13.39 13.77
N GLY A 30 37.94 -12.41 13.98
CA GLY A 30 36.51 -12.57 13.70
C GLY A 30 36.37 -13.05 12.26
N ALA A 31 35.62 -14.14 12.08
CA ALA A 31 35.36 -14.72 10.77
C ALA A 31 34.93 -13.62 9.79
N PRO A 32 35.49 -13.57 8.56
CA PRO A 32 35.08 -12.61 7.56
C PRO A 32 33.59 -12.79 7.30
N VAL A 33 32.79 -11.80 7.72
CA VAL A 33 31.38 -11.72 7.36
C VAL A 33 31.35 -11.70 5.83
N PRO A 34 30.72 -12.69 5.17
CA PRO A 34 30.68 -12.74 3.71
C PRO A 34 30.13 -11.42 3.21
N ALA A 35 30.92 -10.74 2.37
CA ALA A 35 30.52 -9.49 1.74
C ALA A 35 29.18 -9.74 1.04
N GLN A 36 28.12 -9.13 1.56
CA GLN A 36 26.79 -9.19 0.97
C GLN A 36 26.92 -8.65 -0.46
N ALA A 37 26.87 -9.54 -1.44
CA ALA A 37 26.75 -9.17 -2.83
C ALA A 37 25.52 -8.26 -2.93
N LYS A 38 25.75 -6.99 -3.28
CA LYS A 38 24.67 -6.05 -3.54
C LYS A 38 23.82 -6.66 -4.65
N ALA A 39 22.65 -7.20 -4.28
CA ALA A 39 21.67 -7.65 -5.26
C ALA A 39 21.37 -6.45 -6.15
N GLU A 40 21.69 -6.58 -7.43
CA GLU A 40 21.38 -5.54 -8.41
C GLU A 40 19.86 -5.40 -8.43
N LYS A 41 19.36 -4.19 -8.10
CA LYS A 41 17.92 -3.93 -8.07
C LYS A 41 17.39 -4.08 -9.48
N VAL A 42 16.62 -5.13 -9.71
CA VAL A 42 15.99 -5.40 -11.00
C VAL A 42 14.95 -4.32 -11.26
N ASP A 43 15.11 -3.55 -12.34
CA ASP A 43 14.12 -2.55 -12.75
C ASP A 43 12.88 -3.25 -13.33
N LEU A 44 11.91 -3.52 -12.45
CA LEU A 44 10.66 -4.22 -12.76
C LEU A 44 9.86 -3.54 -13.88
N ASN A 45 9.91 -2.21 -13.98
CA ASN A 45 9.18 -1.48 -15.03
C ASN A 45 9.76 -1.77 -16.41
N LYS A 46 11.09 -1.86 -16.50
CA LYS A 46 11.79 -2.23 -17.73
C LYS A 46 11.49 -3.67 -18.13
N LEU A 47 11.41 -4.58 -17.16
CA LEU A 47 11.01 -5.97 -17.43
C LEU A 47 9.56 -6.06 -17.92
N LEU A 48 8.62 -5.38 -17.28
CA LEU A 48 7.22 -5.37 -17.69
C LEU A 48 7.00 -4.81 -19.10
N ALA A 49 7.80 -3.81 -19.47
CA ALA A 49 7.80 -3.22 -20.81
C ALA A 49 8.50 -4.08 -21.88
N SER A 50 9.27 -5.10 -21.48
CA SER A 50 10.00 -5.97 -22.41
C SER A 50 9.03 -6.80 -23.25
N ARG A 51 9.36 -6.99 -24.54
CA ARG A 51 8.54 -7.76 -25.49
C ARG A 51 9.02 -9.20 -25.53
N VAL A 52 8.09 -10.12 -25.37
CA VAL A 52 8.37 -11.55 -25.35
C VAL A 52 7.37 -12.35 -26.16
N THR A 53 7.79 -13.57 -26.49
CA THR A 53 6.99 -14.50 -27.30
C THR A 53 6.63 -15.68 -26.42
N LEU A 54 5.33 -15.85 -26.17
CA LEU A 54 4.79 -16.95 -25.38
C LEU A 54 4.12 -17.95 -26.34
N GLY A 55 4.43 -19.24 -26.16
CA GLY A 55 3.68 -20.31 -26.80
C GLY A 55 2.22 -20.34 -26.33
N ARG A 56 1.37 -21.11 -27.03
CA ARG A 56 0.02 -21.39 -26.54
C ARG A 56 0.12 -22.12 -25.20
N TYR A 57 -0.66 -21.68 -24.22
CA TYR A 57 -0.73 -22.31 -22.90
C TYR A 57 -2.18 -22.58 -22.52
N GLU A 58 -2.44 -23.77 -21.98
CA GLU A 58 -3.75 -24.20 -21.49
C GLU A 58 -3.51 -25.03 -20.23
N GLY A 59 -3.98 -24.55 -19.08
CA GLY A 59 -3.63 -25.11 -17.78
C GLY A 59 -4.25 -24.35 -16.61
N LYS A 60 -3.75 -24.57 -15.39
CA LYS A 60 -4.22 -23.84 -14.20
C LYS A 60 -3.59 -22.46 -14.14
N PHE A 61 -4.29 -21.49 -13.55
CA PHE A 61 -3.80 -20.13 -13.36
C PHE A 61 -2.45 -20.10 -12.62
N ARG A 62 -2.33 -20.87 -11.52
CA ARG A 62 -1.10 -20.93 -10.73
C ARG A 62 0.10 -21.40 -11.57
N ASP A 63 -0.08 -22.47 -12.32
CA ASP A 63 0.97 -23.05 -13.16
C ASP A 63 1.37 -22.06 -14.27
N ALA A 64 0.42 -21.29 -14.81
CA ALA A 64 0.70 -20.24 -15.79
C ALA A 64 1.58 -19.13 -15.21
N VAL A 65 1.26 -18.68 -13.98
CA VAL A 65 2.04 -17.67 -13.26
C VAL A 65 3.45 -18.18 -12.96
N ASP A 66 3.59 -19.43 -12.51
CA ASP A 66 4.90 -20.03 -12.22
C ASP A 66 5.76 -20.18 -13.49
N VAL A 67 5.15 -20.53 -14.62
CA VAL A 67 5.83 -20.59 -15.93
C VAL A 67 6.32 -19.20 -16.35
N ILE A 68 5.50 -18.15 -16.19
CA ILE A 68 5.89 -16.77 -16.51
C ILE A 68 6.97 -16.26 -15.55
N ALA A 69 6.84 -16.54 -14.25
CA ALA A 69 7.83 -16.17 -13.24
C ALA A 69 9.20 -16.79 -13.55
N THR A 70 9.22 -18.08 -13.89
CA THR A 70 10.46 -18.81 -14.19
C THR A 70 11.05 -18.41 -15.54
N ALA A 71 10.21 -18.23 -16.58
CA ALA A 71 10.67 -17.92 -17.93
C ALA A 71 11.31 -16.52 -18.05
N TYR A 72 10.88 -15.58 -17.22
CA TYR A 72 11.31 -14.18 -17.29
C TYR A 72 11.95 -13.67 -16.00
N GLU A 73 12.27 -14.56 -15.06
CA GLU A 73 12.89 -14.25 -13.77
C GLU A 73 12.15 -13.15 -13.00
N LEU A 74 10.81 -13.17 -13.07
CA LEU A 74 9.98 -12.17 -12.40
C LEU A 74 9.70 -12.61 -10.96
N PRO A 75 9.93 -11.75 -9.95
CA PRO A 75 9.53 -12.00 -8.57
C PRO A 75 8.01 -11.87 -8.43
N LEU A 76 7.26 -12.86 -8.90
CA LEU A 76 5.80 -12.92 -8.78
C LEU A 76 5.39 -13.55 -7.44
N VAL A 77 4.54 -12.86 -6.70
CA VAL A 77 3.96 -13.34 -5.44
C VAL A 77 2.46 -13.49 -5.61
N LEU A 78 1.98 -14.73 -5.55
CA LEU A 78 0.56 -15.05 -5.48
C LEU A 78 0.09 -14.92 -4.02
N THR A 79 -0.86 -14.03 -3.76
CA THR A 79 -1.41 -13.88 -2.41
C THR A 79 -2.27 -15.09 -2.07
N ARG A 80 -1.78 -15.97 -1.19
CA ARG A 80 -2.56 -17.09 -0.66
C ARG A 80 -3.41 -16.56 0.51
N GLN A 81 -4.74 -16.71 0.44
CA GLN A 81 -5.63 -16.50 1.60
C GLN A 81 -5.04 -17.27 2.78
N GLY A 82 -4.59 -16.54 3.80
CA GLY A 82 -4.01 -17.14 5.00
C GLY A 82 -2.95 -16.27 5.66
N ASP A 83 -2.04 -15.67 4.87
CA ASP A 83 -0.89 -14.97 5.46
C ASP A 83 -1.23 -13.60 6.05
N GLN A 84 -2.39 -13.01 5.73
CA GLN A 84 -2.81 -11.69 6.26
C GLN A 84 -3.98 -11.75 7.25
N GLY A 85 -4.29 -12.94 7.76
CA GLY A 85 -4.90 -13.15 9.08
C GLY A 85 -6.41 -12.93 9.27
N HIS A 86 -7.18 -12.18 8.45
CA HIS A 86 -8.55 -11.82 8.90
C HIS A 86 -9.66 -11.63 7.86
N ILE A 87 -9.48 -11.99 6.59
CA ILE A 87 -10.58 -11.92 5.62
C ILE A 87 -11.21 -13.32 5.50
N ALA A 88 -12.39 -13.50 6.08
CA ALA A 88 -13.18 -14.73 6.02
C ALA A 88 -14.11 -14.79 4.80
N SER A 89 -13.97 -13.88 3.83
CA SER A 89 -14.64 -14.02 2.54
C SER A 89 -13.82 -14.96 1.67
N ASP A 90 -14.48 -15.97 1.09
CA ASP A 90 -13.94 -17.05 0.26
C ASP A 90 -13.39 -16.57 -1.11
N GLU A 91 -13.04 -15.29 -1.22
CA GLU A 91 -12.57 -14.63 -2.43
C GLU A 91 -11.05 -14.81 -2.55
N THR A 92 -10.61 -16.06 -2.69
CA THR A 92 -9.23 -16.35 -3.11
C THR A 92 -9.06 -15.99 -4.57
N VAL A 93 -7.86 -15.56 -4.95
CA VAL A 93 -7.42 -15.70 -6.34
C VAL A 93 -7.62 -17.17 -6.70
N ARG A 94 -8.50 -17.45 -7.68
CA ARG A 94 -8.91 -18.80 -8.07
C ARG A 94 -7.73 -19.51 -8.76
N GLY A 95 -6.73 -19.92 -7.98
CA GLY A 95 -5.48 -20.47 -8.49
C GLY A 95 -5.66 -21.76 -9.28
N GLU A 96 -6.76 -22.48 -9.04
CA GLU A 96 -7.14 -23.69 -9.76
C GLU A 96 -7.99 -23.44 -11.02
N LEU A 97 -8.35 -22.18 -11.30
CA LEU A 97 -9.13 -21.84 -12.49
C LEU A 97 -8.35 -22.20 -13.76
N ALA A 98 -9.04 -22.86 -14.68
CA ALA A 98 -8.48 -23.20 -15.98
C ALA A 98 -8.37 -21.92 -16.83
N VAL A 99 -7.16 -21.60 -17.27
CA VAL A 99 -6.86 -20.44 -18.10
C VAL A 99 -6.34 -20.86 -19.47
N LYS A 100 -6.64 -20.05 -20.47
CA LYS A 100 -6.20 -20.24 -21.84
C LYS A 100 -5.48 -18.99 -22.32
N LEU A 101 -4.20 -19.14 -22.64
CA LEU A 101 -3.42 -18.08 -23.27
C LEU A 101 -3.19 -18.44 -24.75
N PRO A 102 -3.64 -17.58 -25.69
CA PRO A 102 -3.32 -17.77 -27.10
C PRO A 102 -1.82 -17.63 -27.34
N ARG A 103 -1.35 -18.03 -28.54
CA ARG A 103 0.04 -17.78 -28.94
C ARG A 103 0.24 -16.28 -29.11
N LEU A 104 1.19 -15.70 -28.37
CA LEU A 104 1.49 -14.27 -28.38
C LEU A 104 2.93 -14.05 -28.87
N THR A 105 3.11 -13.25 -29.91
CA THR A 105 4.43 -12.95 -30.49
C THR A 105 4.77 -11.48 -30.28
N SER A 106 5.93 -11.19 -29.68
CA SER A 106 6.42 -9.83 -29.44
C SER A 106 5.44 -8.95 -28.64
N VAL A 107 4.79 -9.52 -27.63
CA VAL A 107 3.84 -8.83 -26.75
C VAL A 107 4.55 -8.45 -25.45
N LYS A 108 4.16 -7.33 -24.83
CA LYS A 108 4.72 -6.91 -23.53
C LYS A 108 4.34 -7.90 -22.43
N ILE A 109 5.23 -8.16 -21.48
CA ILE A 109 4.93 -8.99 -20.30
C ILE A 109 3.69 -8.47 -19.57
N GLU A 110 3.59 -7.15 -19.40
CA GLU A 110 2.43 -6.48 -18.81
C GLU A 110 1.10 -6.93 -19.44
N THR A 111 1.03 -6.98 -20.77
CA THR A 111 -0.18 -7.40 -21.50
C THR A 111 -0.50 -8.88 -21.27
N ILE A 112 0.53 -9.73 -21.19
CA ILE A 112 0.34 -11.16 -20.89
C ILE A 112 -0.23 -11.34 -19.48
N LEU A 113 0.32 -10.62 -18.49
CA LEU A 113 -0.18 -10.65 -17.11
C LEU A 113 -1.60 -10.11 -17.02
N THR A 114 -1.94 -9.02 -17.72
CA THR A 114 -3.30 -8.48 -17.77
C THR A 114 -4.30 -9.50 -18.32
N MET A 115 -4.00 -10.13 -19.47
CA MET A 115 -4.88 -11.16 -20.06
C MET A 115 -5.04 -12.39 -19.16
N LEU A 116 -4.00 -12.74 -18.42
CA LEU A 116 -4.04 -13.86 -17.47
C LEU A 116 -4.88 -13.50 -16.23
N CYS A 117 -4.69 -12.31 -15.69
CA CYS A 117 -5.41 -11.82 -14.51
C CYS A 117 -6.90 -11.58 -14.79
N GLU A 118 -7.25 -11.07 -15.98
CA GLU A 118 -8.63 -10.84 -16.41
C GLU A 118 -9.45 -12.13 -16.43
N GLN A 119 -8.86 -13.25 -16.87
CA GLN A 119 -9.52 -14.57 -16.84
C GLN A 119 -9.80 -15.08 -15.41
N ALA A 120 -9.09 -14.57 -14.41
CA ALA A 120 -9.15 -15.02 -13.03
C ALA A 120 -9.77 -13.98 -12.06
N GLU A 121 -10.41 -12.92 -12.59
CA GLU A 121 -10.97 -11.82 -11.78
C GLU A 121 -9.93 -11.20 -10.82
N ALA A 122 -8.68 -11.17 -11.28
CA ALA A 122 -7.53 -10.72 -10.51
C ALA A 122 -6.89 -9.48 -11.16
N LYS A 123 -5.99 -8.85 -10.41
CA LYS A 123 -5.16 -7.75 -10.87
C LYS A 123 -3.78 -7.86 -10.23
N PHE A 124 -2.75 -7.39 -10.93
CA PHE A 124 -1.40 -7.37 -10.39
C PHE A 124 -1.04 -5.96 -9.91
N LEU A 125 -0.29 -5.91 -8.83
CA LEU A 125 0.22 -4.69 -8.20
C LEU A 125 1.75 -4.76 -8.21
N VAL A 126 2.39 -3.69 -8.66
CA VAL A 126 3.85 -3.61 -8.76
C VAL A 126 4.38 -2.96 -7.48
N TYR A 127 5.17 -3.71 -6.72
CA TYR A 127 5.93 -3.22 -5.57
C TYR A 127 7.40 -3.03 -5.96
N PRO A 128 8.22 -2.32 -5.16
CA PRO A 128 9.64 -2.11 -5.48
C PRO A 128 10.44 -3.41 -5.69
N ASP A 129 10.11 -4.47 -4.94
CA ASP A 129 10.88 -5.71 -4.95
C ASP A 129 10.17 -6.89 -5.64
N HIS A 130 8.85 -6.82 -5.81
CA HIS A 130 8.06 -7.93 -6.33
C HIS A 130 6.77 -7.46 -7.00
N ILE A 131 6.13 -8.34 -7.77
CA ILE A 131 4.81 -8.12 -8.34
C ILE A 131 3.84 -9.03 -7.60
N LYS A 132 2.82 -8.44 -6.99
CA LYS A 132 1.82 -9.15 -6.20
C LYS A 132 0.55 -9.32 -7.02
N ILE A 133 0.07 -10.55 -7.17
CA ILE A 133 -1.22 -10.84 -7.80
C ILE A 133 -2.28 -10.96 -6.70
N VAL A 134 -3.35 -10.20 -6.83
CA VAL A 134 -4.45 -10.08 -5.86
C VAL A 134 -5.81 -10.08 -6.57
N PRO A 135 -6.92 -10.40 -5.88
CA PRO A 135 -8.26 -10.22 -6.44
C PRO A 135 -8.52 -8.76 -6.83
N ASP A 136 -9.38 -8.50 -7.83
CA ASP A 136 -9.63 -7.13 -8.29
C ASP A 136 -10.21 -6.22 -7.19
N THR A 137 -11.09 -6.76 -6.34
CA THR A 137 -11.62 -6.08 -5.14
C THR A 137 -10.50 -5.57 -4.23
N PHE A 138 -9.48 -6.41 -4.01
CA PHE A 138 -8.33 -6.09 -3.19
C PHE A 138 -7.33 -5.16 -3.89
N ALA A 139 -7.21 -5.22 -5.22
CA ALA A 139 -6.39 -4.28 -5.98
C ALA A 139 -6.97 -2.86 -6.01
N ALA A 140 -8.28 -2.73 -6.25
CA ALA A 140 -8.98 -1.45 -6.18
C ALA A 140 -8.79 -0.79 -4.80
N TYR A 141 -8.79 -1.63 -3.77
CA TYR A 141 -8.53 -1.26 -2.39
C TYR A 141 -7.08 -0.82 -2.14
N GLU A 142 -6.07 -1.62 -2.48
CA GLU A 142 -4.65 -1.27 -2.23
C GLU A 142 -4.21 -0.06 -3.06
N SER A 143 -4.77 0.12 -4.26
CA SER A 143 -4.51 1.27 -5.13
C SER A 143 -5.25 2.55 -4.70
N GLY A 144 -6.21 2.46 -3.77
CA GLY A 144 -7.04 3.59 -3.36
C GLY A 144 -8.03 4.07 -4.44
N VAL A 145 -8.15 3.37 -5.57
CA VAL A 145 -9.16 3.62 -6.59
C VAL A 145 -10.42 2.86 -6.18
N LEU A 146 -11.10 3.35 -5.15
CA LEU A 146 -12.44 2.88 -4.85
C LEU A 146 -13.34 3.38 -5.98
N SER A 147 -13.95 2.46 -6.73
CA SER A 147 -15.06 2.79 -7.64
C SER A 147 -16.20 3.35 -6.80
N THR A 148 -16.25 4.68 -6.65
CA THR A 148 -17.25 5.35 -5.83
C THR A 148 -18.66 5.29 -6.43
N THR A 149 -18.76 4.88 -7.69
CA THR A 149 -20.02 4.60 -8.37
C THR A 149 -20.24 3.10 -8.35
N PRO A 150 -21.13 2.58 -7.48
CA PRO A 150 -21.63 1.22 -7.66
C PRO A 150 -22.25 1.15 -9.05
N ASP A 151 -21.81 0.19 -9.86
CA ASP A 151 -22.39 -0.04 -11.17
C ASP A 151 -23.86 -0.47 -10.95
N PRO A 152 -24.86 0.32 -11.37
CA PRO A 152 -26.26 0.01 -11.13
C PRO A 152 -26.71 -1.28 -11.83
N THR A 153 -25.89 -1.81 -12.74
CA THR A 153 -26.16 -3.02 -13.52
C THR A 153 -25.75 -4.31 -12.79
N ASN A 154 -24.85 -4.23 -11.81
CA ASN A 154 -24.45 -5.37 -10.98
C ASN A 154 -25.32 -5.39 -9.72
N GLY A 155 -26.43 -6.12 -9.79
CA GLY A 155 -27.45 -6.18 -8.74
C GLY A 155 -26.88 -6.42 -7.33
N GLU A 156 -27.13 -5.44 -6.45
CA GLU A 156 -27.24 -5.40 -4.98
C GLU A 156 -26.32 -6.20 -4.03
N ASP A 157 -25.47 -7.13 -4.48
CA ASP A 157 -24.70 -8.00 -3.58
C ASP A 157 -23.18 -7.82 -3.69
N ALA A 158 -22.69 -6.62 -4.04
CA ALA A 158 -21.28 -6.31 -3.81
C ALA A 158 -21.07 -6.25 -2.27
N PRO A 159 -20.33 -7.20 -1.65
CA PRO A 159 -20.18 -7.22 -0.20
C PRO A 159 -19.57 -5.90 0.24
N LEU A 160 -20.36 -5.10 0.98
CA LEU A 160 -19.85 -3.91 1.64
C LEU A 160 -18.68 -4.36 2.52
N LEU A 161 -17.48 -3.87 2.19
CA LEU A 161 -16.27 -4.11 2.96
C LEU A 161 -16.56 -3.84 4.44
N THR A 162 -16.11 -4.74 5.32
CA THR A 162 -16.32 -4.55 6.75
C THR A 162 -15.66 -3.25 7.21
N VAL A 163 -16.18 -2.60 8.25
CA VAL A 163 -15.59 -1.36 8.82
C VAL A 163 -14.10 -1.56 9.15
N THR A 164 -13.72 -2.78 9.53
CA THR A 164 -12.34 -3.19 9.79
C THR A 164 -11.48 -3.14 8.52
N ASP A 165 -12.02 -3.59 7.39
CA ASP A 165 -11.35 -3.52 6.10
C ASP A 165 -11.23 -2.07 5.63
N LEU A 166 -12.26 -1.24 5.85
CA LEU A 166 -12.26 0.19 5.57
C LEU A 166 -11.19 0.96 6.39
N LEU A 167 -10.98 0.59 7.65
CA LEU A 167 -9.94 1.20 8.49
C LEU A 167 -8.54 0.75 8.07
N ARG A 168 -8.40 -0.49 7.62
CA ARG A 168 -7.17 -0.92 6.95
C ARG A 168 -7.03 -0.17 5.61
N SER A 169 -8.09 0.19 4.90
CA SER A 169 -8.10 0.68 3.49
C SER A 169 -7.48 2.04 3.26
N LYS A 170 -6.83 2.60 4.27
CA LYS A 170 -6.09 3.83 4.09
C LYS A 170 -5.02 3.59 3.00
N PRO A 171 -4.95 4.48 1.99
CA PRO A 171 -4.01 4.34 0.87
C PRO A 171 -2.58 4.13 1.38
N LEU A 172 -1.72 3.51 0.57
CA LEU A 172 -0.34 3.18 0.95
C LEU A 172 0.44 4.38 1.50
N THR A 173 0.11 5.59 1.02
CA THR A 173 0.58 6.89 1.53
C THR A 173 0.37 7.09 3.04
N LYS A 174 -0.61 6.42 3.65
CA LYS A 174 -0.93 6.46 5.08
C LYS A 174 -0.41 5.26 5.86
N ARG A 175 0.05 4.20 5.18
CA ARG A 175 0.58 2.97 5.80
C ARG A 175 2.09 2.93 5.83
N GLY A 176 2.77 3.49 4.83
CA GLY A 176 4.23 3.53 4.77
C GLY A 176 4.80 4.21 6.01
N LEU A 177 5.77 3.58 6.65
CA LEU A 177 6.51 4.15 7.77
C LEU A 177 7.91 4.55 7.29
N VAL A 178 8.29 5.78 7.60
CA VAL A 178 9.59 6.36 7.30
C VAL A 178 10.51 6.18 8.50
N ASN A 179 11.67 5.56 8.28
CA ASN A 179 12.75 5.36 9.22
C ASN A 179 14.06 5.87 8.59
N ALA A 180 14.25 7.20 8.57
CA ALA A 180 15.38 7.82 7.86
C ALA A 180 15.89 9.07 8.60
N SER A 181 17.19 9.36 8.45
CA SER A 181 17.81 10.58 8.95
C SER A 181 18.53 11.28 7.81
N PHE A 182 18.09 12.50 7.51
CA PHE A 182 18.64 13.36 6.48
C PHE A 182 19.39 14.50 7.15
N LYS A 183 20.62 14.77 6.71
CA LYS A 183 21.44 15.89 7.20
C LYS A 183 21.89 16.71 6.01
N ASN A 184 21.43 17.96 5.95
CA ASN A 184 21.74 18.91 4.87
C ASN A 184 21.54 18.33 3.47
N LYS A 185 20.46 17.55 3.26
CA LYS A 185 20.09 17.04 1.93
C LYS A 185 19.05 17.96 1.28
N PRO A 186 19.07 18.16 -0.04
CA PRO A 186 18.05 18.95 -0.73
C PRO A 186 16.68 18.26 -0.64
N LEU A 187 15.62 19.06 -0.57
CA LEU A 187 14.24 18.56 -0.45
C LEU A 187 13.88 17.55 -1.56
N ALA A 188 14.33 17.79 -2.79
CA ALA A 188 14.06 16.91 -3.93
C ALA A 188 14.58 15.48 -3.69
N GLU A 189 15.86 15.35 -3.30
CA GLU A 189 16.46 14.04 -3.02
C GLU A 189 15.81 13.35 -1.82
N ILE A 190 15.40 14.10 -0.80
CA ILE A 190 14.72 13.54 0.37
C ILE A 190 13.36 12.95 -0.02
N VAL A 191 12.58 13.66 -0.83
CA VAL A 191 11.27 13.19 -1.29
C VAL A 191 11.42 11.93 -2.14
N ASP A 192 12.40 11.90 -3.05
CA ASP A 192 12.69 10.75 -3.89
C ASP A 192 13.15 9.54 -3.04
N GLU A 193 14.03 9.76 -2.06
CA GLU A 193 14.51 8.70 -1.15
C GLU A 193 13.38 8.16 -0.25
N ILE A 194 12.44 9.01 0.19
CA ILE A 194 11.24 8.55 0.92
C ILE A 194 10.33 7.72 0.02
N ALA A 195 10.11 8.16 -1.22
CA ALA A 195 9.29 7.42 -2.18
C ALA A 195 9.89 6.04 -2.47
N GLU A 196 11.20 5.96 -2.70
CA GLU A 196 11.91 4.69 -2.91
C GLU A 196 11.90 3.79 -1.67
N ALA A 197 12.17 4.34 -0.49
CA ALA A 197 12.28 3.56 0.75
C ALA A 197 10.93 3.01 1.23
N THR A 198 9.84 3.73 0.96
CA THR A 198 8.50 3.35 1.44
C THR A 198 7.61 2.75 0.36
N GLY A 199 7.99 2.88 -0.92
CA GLY A 199 7.16 2.51 -2.06
C GLY A 199 5.92 3.41 -2.24
N ALA A 200 5.83 4.53 -1.50
CA ALA A 200 4.74 5.48 -1.64
C ALA A 200 4.97 6.39 -2.86
N ASN A 201 3.92 6.69 -3.60
CA ASN A 201 4.00 7.63 -4.72
C ASN A 201 4.03 9.07 -4.19
N VAL A 202 5.23 9.61 -3.98
CA VAL A 202 5.41 11.02 -3.61
C VAL A 202 6.02 11.75 -4.80
N THR A 203 5.45 12.89 -5.18
CA THR A 203 5.90 13.65 -6.34
C THR A 203 6.08 15.13 -6.01
N LEU A 204 7.14 15.73 -6.54
CA LEU A 204 7.43 17.16 -6.38
C LEU A 204 6.93 17.94 -7.60
N SER A 205 6.01 18.88 -7.38
CA SER A 205 5.41 19.68 -8.45
C SER A 205 6.44 20.57 -9.15
N PRO A 206 6.39 20.71 -10.49
CA PRO A 206 7.26 21.62 -11.23
C PRO A 206 7.01 23.11 -10.88
N THR A 207 5.90 23.42 -10.21
CA THR A 207 5.57 24.78 -9.76
C THR A 207 6.38 25.21 -8.54
N VAL A 208 6.99 24.27 -7.80
CA VAL A 208 7.84 24.61 -6.64
C VAL A 208 9.12 25.29 -7.14
N PRO A 209 9.49 26.49 -6.65
CA PRO A 209 10.70 27.20 -7.08
C PRO A 209 11.97 26.35 -6.88
N ALA A 210 12.92 26.43 -7.81
CA ALA A 210 14.17 25.66 -7.75
C ALA A 210 14.96 25.90 -6.45
N ALA A 211 14.94 27.13 -5.93
CA ALA A 211 15.57 27.48 -4.65
C ALA A 211 15.02 26.66 -3.48
N VAL A 212 13.71 26.38 -3.46
CA VAL A 212 13.06 25.58 -2.40
C VAL A 212 13.38 24.09 -2.57
N ARG A 213 13.46 23.59 -3.82
CA ARG A 213 13.82 22.19 -4.09
C ARG A 213 15.23 21.83 -3.63
N GLN A 214 16.14 22.80 -3.74
CA GLN A 214 17.55 22.66 -3.36
C GLN A 214 17.82 23.12 -1.92
N ALA A 215 16.79 23.57 -1.19
CA ALA A 215 16.96 24.00 0.19
C ALA A 215 17.43 22.81 1.04
N PRO A 216 18.56 22.95 1.79
CA PRO A 216 19.07 21.87 2.60
C PRO A 216 18.16 21.67 3.83
N VAL A 217 17.66 20.46 4.01
CA VAL A 217 16.82 20.07 5.14
C VAL A 217 17.57 19.06 6.00
N THR A 218 17.48 19.25 7.31
CA THR A 218 17.98 18.29 8.30
C THR A 218 16.82 17.82 9.16
N VAL A 219 16.46 16.54 9.05
CA VAL A 219 15.33 15.94 9.77
C VAL A 219 15.61 14.47 10.06
N ARG A 220 15.00 13.94 11.12
CA ARG A 220 15.06 12.53 11.49
C ARG A 220 13.66 12.01 11.74
N PHE A 221 13.27 10.99 10.99
CA PHE A 221 12.02 10.27 11.15
C PHE A 221 12.27 8.91 11.79
N ALA A 222 11.40 8.54 12.72
CA ALA A 222 11.41 7.22 13.37
C ALA A 222 9.96 6.74 13.46
N ASN A 223 9.64 5.68 12.74
CA ASN A 223 8.32 5.07 12.60
C ASN A 223 7.23 6.11 12.30
N THR A 224 7.54 7.07 11.43
CA THR A 224 6.65 8.18 11.10
C THR A 224 5.85 7.85 9.83
N PRO A 225 4.51 7.98 9.81
CA PRO A 225 3.74 7.78 8.59
C PRO A 225 4.21 8.68 7.45
N VAL A 226 4.21 8.20 6.21
CA VAL A 226 4.70 8.95 5.03
C VAL A 226 4.00 10.30 4.89
N ASP A 227 2.66 10.37 4.93
CA ASP A 227 1.93 11.65 4.87
C ASP A 227 2.41 12.63 5.96
N ALA A 228 2.55 12.18 7.21
CA ALA A 228 3.03 13.03 8.29
C ALA A 228 4.47 13.51 8.05
N ALA A 229 5.37 12.62 7.61
CA ALA A 229 6.75 12.96 7.30
C ALA A 229 6.83 14.00 6.16
N VAL A 230 6.09 13.78 5.07
CA VAL A 230 6.02 14.70 3.92
C VAL A 230 5.40 16.04 4.32
N ARG A 231 4.38 16.04 5.17
CA ARG A 231 3.77 17.27 5.70
C ARG A 231 4.73 18.06 6.57
N THR A 232 5.49 17.40 7.45
CA THR A 232 6.55 18.06 8.24
C THR A 232 7.64 18.63 7.35
N LEU A 233 8.06 17.92 6.30
CA LEU A 233 9.00 18.47 5.30
C LEU A 233 8.44 19.73 4.65
N CYS A 234 7.15 19.70 4.28
CA CYS A 234 6.50 20.86 3.66
C CYS A 234 6.45 22.08 4.57
N GLU A 235 6.21 21.88 5.87
CA GLU A 235 6.22 22.96 6.86
C GLU A 235 7.62 23.60 7.02
N MET A 236 8.69 22.82 6.90
CA MET A 236 10.07 23.34 6.97
C MET A 236 10.49 24.15 5.74
N THR A 237 9.84 23.93 4.60
CA THR A 237 10.21 24.53 3.31
C THR A 237 9.14 25.48 2.73
N ASP A 238 8.15 25.86 3.53
CA ASP A 238 7.01 26.71 3.11
C ASP A 238 6.24 26.17 1.88
N THR A 239 6.22 24.85 1.70
CA THR A 239 5.42 24.16 0.68
C THR A 239 4.15 23.59 1.31
N GLY A 240 3.32 22.93 0.51
CA GLY A 240 2.14 22.20 0.97
C GLY A 240 2.05 20.85 0.28
N ALA A 241 1.51 19.85 0.99
CA ALA A 241 1.19 18.54 0.44
C ALA A 241 -0.30 18.48 0.07
N ILE A 242 -0.61 17.87 -1.07
CA ILE A 242 -1.96 17.55 -1.53
C ILE A 242 -2.04 16.02 -1.66
N GLU A 243 -3.08 15.43 -1.09
CA GLU A 243 -3.42 14.03 -1.31
C GLU A 243 -4.27 13.93 -2.58
N ASP A 244 -3.75 13.31 -3.64
CA ASP A 244 -4.50 13.04 -4.87
C ASP A 244 -4.54 11.52 -5.12
N ALA A 245 -5.62 10.88 -4.66
CA ALA A 245 -5.77 9.43 -4.61
C ALA A 245 -4.62 8.73 -3.86
N ASN A 246 -3.75 7.99 -4.58
CA ASN A 246 -2.59 7.28 -4.02
C ASN A 246 -1.28 8.06 -4.20
N VAL A 247 -1.34 9.31 -4.64
CA VAL A 247 -0.17 10.18 -4.86
C VAL A 247 -0.16 11.32 -3.85
N LEU A 248 0.97 11.54 -3.20
CA LEU A 248 1.24 12.73 -2.39
C LEU A 248 1.98 13.76 -3.26
N LEU A 249 1.27 14.82 -3.65
CA LEU A 249 1.84 15.89 -4.45
C LEU A 249 2.34 17.03 -3.55
N VAL A 250 3.65 17.28 -3.56
CA VAL A 250 4.28 18.41 -2.89
C VAL A 250 4.27 19.62 -3.84
N THR A 251 3.58 20.69 -3.46
CA THR A 251 3.41 21.91 -4.27
C THR A 251 3.55 23.18 -3.41
N THR A 252 3.40 24.37 -4.00
CA THR A 252 3.33 25.63 -3.24
C THR A 252 2.16 25.65 -2.25
N ARG A 253 2.37 26.29 -1.09
CA ARG A 253 1.37 26.37 -0.01
C ARG A 253 0.04 26.98 -0.47
N GLU A 254 0.09 27.98 -1.34
CA GLU A 254 -1.10 28.63 -1.90
C GLU A 254 -1.95 27.65 -2.73
N ARG A 255 -1.31 26.85 -3.57
CA ARG A 255 -2.01 25.86 -4.42
C ARG A 255 -2.58 24.72 -3.58
N ALA A 256 -1.86 24.28 -2.56
CA ALA A 256 -2.36 23.29 -1.61
C ALA A 256 -3.59 23.80 -0.86
N ALA A 257 -3.56 25.04 -0.37
CA ALA A 257 -4.71 25.67 0.29
C ALA A 257 -5.91 25.85 -0.64
N ALA A 258 -5.68 26.22 -1.91
CA ALA A 258 -6.75 26.34 -2.91
C ALA A 258 -7.43 25.00 -3.19
N ARG A 259 -6.66 23.91 -3.36
CA ARG A 259 -7.20 22.56 -3.57
C ARG A 259 -7.94 22.04 -2.34
N ALA A 260 -7.41 22.24 -1.13
CA ALA A 260 -8.09 21.87 0.10
C ALA A 260 -9.45 22.57 0.26
N LYS A 261 -9.55 23.85 -0.14
CA LYS A 261 -10.83 24.57 -0.17
C LYS A 261 -11.80 24.02 -1.22
N GLU A 262 -11.31 23.70 -2.41
CA GLU A 262 -12.10 23.10 -3.49
C GLU A 262 -12.68 21.73 -3.07
N GLU A 263 -11.87 20.88 -2.45
CA GLU A 263 -12.32 19.58 -1.94
C GLU A 263 -13.31 19.70 -0.79
N ALA A 264 -13.06 20.62 0.15
CA ALA A 264 -14.01 20.90 1.23
C ALA A 264 -15.35 21.41 0.68
N GLN A 265 -15.33 22.18 -0.40
CA GLN A 265 -16.55 22.64 -1.08
C GLN A 265 -17.24 21.48 -1.81
N LYS A 266 -16.51 20.66 -2.57
CA LYS A 266 -17.04 19.44 -3.21
C LYS A 266 -17.67 18.48 -2.21
N LEU A 267 -17.07 18.31 -1.04
CA LEU A 267 -17.63 17.50 0.06
C LEU A 267 -18.94 18.07 0.59
N LYS A 268 -19.05 19.41 0.72
CA LYS A 268 -20.30 20.08 1.09
C LYS A 268 -21.37 19.94 0.02
N ASP A 269 -21.00 20.04 -1.26
CA ASP A 269 -21.91 19.96 -2.41
C ASP A 269 -22.31 18.52 -2.77
N ARG A 270 -21.49 17.51 -2.40
CA ARG A 270 -21.82 16.08 -2.55
C ARG A 270 -22.72 15.57 -1.43
N ASN A 271 -22.66 16.17 -0.24
CA ASN A 271 -23.44 15.76 0.93
C ASN A 271 -24.84 16.41 1.15
N PRO A 272 -25.40 17.30 0.30
CA PRO A 272 -26.72 17.87 0.56
C PRO A 272 -27.82 16.86 0.25
N GLN A 273 -27.60 15.90 -0.67
CA GLN A 273 -28.57 14.85 -1.01
C GLN A 273 -28.73 13.79 0.09
N VAL A 274 -27.68 13.49 0.87
CA VAL A 274 -27.80 12.55 2.00
C VAL A 274 -28.55 13.20 3.16
N GLN A 275 -28.37 14.51 3.38
CA GLN A 275 -29.13 15.24 4.41
C GLN A 275 -30.58 15.54 3.99
N THR A 276 -30.87 15.78 2.70
CA THR A 276 -32.28 15.96 2.25
C THR A 276 -33.03 14.65 2.08
N ALA A 277 -32.38 13.52 1.78
CA ALA A 277 -33.04 12.20 1.79
C ALA A 277 -33.46 11.74 3.20
N LEU A 278 -32.77 12.21 4.26
CA LEU A 278 -33.21 12.04 5.64
C LEU A 278 -34.36 12.98 6.05
N PHE A 279 -34.70 14.00 5.25
CA PHE A 279 -35.71 15.02 5.60
C PHE A 279 -36.92 15.10 4.65
N ASN A 280 -36.80 14.63 3.40
CA ASN A 280 -37.88 14.66 2.39
C ASN A 280 -38.44 13.27 2.05
N GLY A 281 -38.06 12.22 2.78
CA GLY A 281 -38.91 11.05 2.88
C GLY A 281 -40.22 11.47 3.53
N ILE A 282 -41.33 11.32 2.80
CA ILE A 282 -42.70 11.39 3.30
C ILE A 282 -42.72 10.92 4.76
N PRO A 283 -43.23 11.70 5.72
CA PRO A 283 -43.52 11.16 7.02
C PRO A 283 -44.50 10.01 6.78
N ALA A 284 -44.03 8.77 6.90
CA ALA A 284 -44.86 7.79 7.57
C ALA A 284 -45.38 8.55 8.81
N PRO A 285 -46.70 8.62 9.02
CA PRO A 285 -47.26 9.43 10.10
C PRO A 285 -46.40 9.16 11.32
N LEU A 286 -45.83 10.23 11.88
CA LEU A 286 -45.23 10.18 13.18
C LEU A 286 -46.33 9.68 14.10
N THR A 287 -46.42 8.35 14.24
CA THR A 287 -46.62 7.75 15.54
C THR A 287 -45.67 8.54 16.41
N ALA A 288 -46.27 9.40 17.23
CA ALA A 288 -45.57 10.38 18.05
C ALA A 288 -44.29 9.72 18.50
N GLN A 289 -43.12 10.29 18.12
CA GLN A 289 -41.86 9.85 18.70
C GLN A 289 -42.16 9.80 20.19
N PRO A 290 -42.14 8.60 20.81
CA PRO A 290 -42.55 8.47 22.19
C PRO A 290 -41.68 9.45 22.94
N ASP A 291 -42.32 10.40 23.64
CA ASP A 291 -41.62 11.51 24.27
C ASP A 291 -40.33 10.95 24.89
N PRO A 292 -39.15 11.54 24.62
CA PRO A 292 -37.89 10.99 25.12
C PRO A 292 -37.88 10.85 26.65
N SER A 293 -38.79 11.54 27.35
CA SER A 293 -39.10 11.32 28.75
C SER A 293 -39.58 9.90 29.09
N GLY A 294 -40.36 9.24 28.21
CA GLY A 294 -40.82 7.87 28.37
C GLY A 294 -39.72 6.82 28.17
N GLU A 295 -38.79 7.03 27.25
CA GLU A 295 -37.62 6.15 27.09
C GLU A 295 -36.62 6.32 28.24
N ILE A 296 -36.42 7.56 28.73
CA ILE A 296 -35.59 7.81 29.91
C ILE A 296 -36.18 7.14 31.15
N ALA A 297 -37.51 7.12 31.31
CA ALA A 297 -38.18 6.41 32.41
C ALA A 297 -37.97 4.88 32.32
N LYS A 298 -38.18 4.29 31.13
CA LYS A 298 -37.94 2.86 30.90
C LYS A 298 -36.48 2.46 31.11
N LEU A 299 -35.53 3.32 30.73
CA LEU A 299 -34.10 3.10 30.97
C LEU A 299 -33.74 3.17 32.45
N LYS A 300 -34.37 4.07 33.22
CA LYS A 300 -34.20 4.12 34.68
C LYS A 300 -34.78 2.87 35.35
N ASP A 301 -35.98 2.43 34.97
CA ASP A 301 -36.58 1.20 35.51
C ASP A 301 -35.73 -0.03 35.20
N ARG A 302 -35.17 -0.11 33.98
CA ARG A 302 -34.27 -1.19 33.57
C ARG A 302 -32.97 -1.19 34.36
N ASN A 303 -32.40 -0.02 34.63
CA ASN A 303 -31.21 0.11 35.48
C ASN A 303 -31.49 -0.27 36.93
N GLU A 304 -32.68 0.06 37.46
CA GLU A 304 -33.07 -0.34 38.81
C GLU A 304 -33.31 -1.86 38.91
N GLN A 305 -33.90 -2.49 37.89
CA GLN A 305 -34.02 -3.94 37.81
C GLN A 305 -32.66 -4.65 37.75
N LEU A 306 -31.74 -4.12 36.93
CA LEU A 306 -30.37 -4.66 36.86
C LEU A 306 -29.64 -4.53 38.21
N ALA A 307 -29.81 -3.42 38.93
CA ALA A 307 -29.26 -3.25 40.27
C ALA A 307 -29.81 -4.30 41.26
N LYS A 308 -31.13 -4.55 41.25
CA LYS A 308 -31.75 -5.61 42.09
C LYS A 308 -31.26 -7.00 41.73
N GLN A 309 -31.04 -7.28 40.44
CA GLN A 309 -30.48 -8.56 39.99
C GLN A 309 -29.04 -8.73 40.46
N LEU A 310 -28.22 -7.67 40.40
CA LEU A 310 -26.86 -7.69 40.92
C LEU A 310 -26.86 -7.98 42.42
N ASP A 311 -27.67 -7.27 43.22
CA ASP A 311 -27.78 -7.50 44.67
C ASP A 311 -28.22 -8.93 45.01
N ALA A 312 -29.19 -9.48 44.27
CA ALA A 312 -29.62 -10.87 44.46
C ALA A 312 -28.50 -11.87 44.15
N LEU A 313 -27.69 -11.60 43.12
CA LEU A 313 -26.53 -12.43 42.78
C LEU A 313 -25.42 -12.32 43.84
N THR A 314 -25.13 -11.12 44.36
CA THR A 314 -24.16 -10.95 45.46
C THR A 314 -24.60 -11.70 46.70
N LYS A 315 -25.90 -11.64 47.06
CA LYS A 315 -26.45 -12.38 48.20
C LYS A 315 -26.33 -13.89 48.03
N ARG A 316 -26.65 -14.43 46.84
CA ARG A 316 -26.44 -15.85 46.53
C ARG A 316 -24.96 -16.25 46.63
N LEU A 317 -24.07 -15.37 46.21
CA LEU A 317 -22.63 -15.61 46.27
C LEU A 317 -22.15 -15.69 47.73
N ASP A 318 -22.68 -14.84 48.61
CA ASP A 318 -22.35 -14.88 50.05
C ASP A 318 -23.01 -16.07 50.78
N GLU A 319 -24.20 -16.51 50.37
CA GLU A 319 -24.81 -17.77 50.83
C GLU A 319 -23.95 -18.99 50.41
N LEU A 320 -23.41 -19.00 49.19
CA LEU A 320 -22.50 -20.05 48.73
C LEU A 320 -21.15 -20.04 49.47
N LYS A 321 -20.67 -18.87 49.92
CA LYS A 321 -19.45 -18.77 50.73
C LYS A 321 -19.67 -19.27 52.16
N THR A 322 -20.84 -19.05 52.74
CA THR A 322 -21.17 -19.47 54.11
C THR A 322 -21.57 -20.94 54.18
N ASN A 323 -22.12 -21.51 53.10
CA ASN A 323 -22.52 -22.90 53.01
C ASN A 323 -21.40 -23.82 52.45
N LYS A 324 -20.14 -23.43 52.63
CA LYS A 324 -18.99 -24.25 52.28
C LYS A 324 -18.73 -25.23 53.45
N PRO A 325 -18.84 -26.56 53.23
CA PRO A 325 -18.69 -27.56 54.27
C PRO A 325 -17.25 -27.64 54.81
#